data_AF-A0A7K3DLX5-F1
#
_entry.id   AF-A0A7K3DLX5-F1
#
_cell.length_a   1.000
_cell.length_b   1.000
_cell.length_c   1.000
_cell.angle_alpha   90.00
_cell.angle_beta   90.00
_cell.angle_gamma   90.00
#
_symmetry.space_group_name_H-M   'P 1'
#
loop_
_entity.id
_entity.type
_entity.pdbx_description
1 polymer ?
#
loop_
_entity_poly.entity_id
_entity_poly.type
_entity_poly.pdbx_seq_one_letter_code
_entity_poly.pdbx_strand_id
1 'polypeptide(L)'
;ARAALTDRAPVMIGAVAAVTLLLGALAVAGAWLTGTVPGAAAEGTYPVVAGAADAAQALGSWLVGLGFLLFVTWGRRAYKDPSARRTIGILWDVGTFWPRAAHPFAPPCYAERAVPDLTWRMAGWTRATGGRLVLSGHSQGSVLAAAAAWQLHPSARKRVALLTYGSPLERLYGRWFPVHFGPAALASLHRQVDCWRNLHRRTDPIGGPIGLPGDCGPQVDHPALTDPLAYGRTEQHPLPAPILGHSDYQADPVFAEERARLLARLRPGVPQPRPEGDPSGDAARDGGAQGSSGRSSG
;
A
#
# COMPACT_ATOMS: atom_id res chain seq x y z
N ALA A 1 -4.92 3.95 -19.78
CA ALA A 1 -6.38 3.69 -19.84
C ALA A 1 -6.88 2.78 -18.71
N ARG A 2 -6.34 1.56 -18.52
CA ARG A 2 -6.84 0.61 -17.49
C ARG A 2 -6.62 1.06 -16.03
N ALA A 3 -5.48 1.66 -15.69
CA ALA A 3 -5.19 2.10 -14.32
C ALA A 3 -6.17 3.17 -13.78
N ALA A 4 -6.63 4.09 -14.64
CA ALA A 4 -7.59 5.13 -14.27
C ALA A 4 -9.02 4.58 -14.03
N LEU A 5 -9.33 3.38 -14.54
CA LEU A 5 -10.64 2.76 -14.33
C LEU A 5 -10.78 2.27 -12.89
N THR A 6 -9.72 1.68 -12.33
CA THR A 6 -9.63 1.35 -10.90
C THR A 6 -9.88 2.59 -10.04
N ASP A 7 -9.49 3.77 -10.55
CA ASP A 7 -9.56 4.98 -9.73
C ASP A 7 -10.98 5.45 -9.40
N ARG A 8 -11.95 5.19 -10.28
CA ARG A 8 -13.38 5.57 -10.09
C ARG A 8 -14.25 4.46 -9.54
N ALA A 9 -13.71 3.24 -9.42
CA ALA A 9 -14.47 2.07 -9.02
C ALA A 9 -15.19 2.23 -7.66
N PRO A 10 -14.59 2.78 -6.59
CA PRO A 10 -15.26 2.86 -5.29
C PRO A 10 -16.55 3.71 -5.31
N VAL A 11 -16.51 4.86 -5.99
CA VAL A 11 -17.66 5.76 -6.08
C VAL A 11 -18.78 5.13 -6.90
N MET A 12 -18.45 4.53 -8.05
CA MET A 12 -19.45 3.86 -8.88
C MET A 12 -20.08 2.66 -8.17
N ILE A 13 -19.27 1.81 -7.55
CA ILE A 13 -19.76 0.64 -6.80
C ILE A 13 -20.60 1.11 -5.61
N GLY A 14 -20.17 2.12 -4.87
CA GLY A 14 -20.93 2.69 -3.75
C GLY A 14 -22.30 3.22 -4.18
N ALA A 15 -22.35 3.97 -5.29
CA ALA A 15 -23.60 4.49 -5.84
C ALA A 15 -24.53 3.35 -6.31
N VAL A 16 -24.01 2.38 -7.07
CA VAL A 16 -24.79 1.23 -7.54
C VAL A 16 -25.30 0.39 -6.36
N ALA A 17 -24.45 0.14 -5.35
CA ALA A 17 -24.84 -0.61 -4.16
C ALA A 17 -25.93 0.12 -3.36
N ALA A 18 -25.80 1.44 -3.15
CA ALA A 18 -26.80 2.23 -2.44
C ALA A 18 -28.15 2.23 -3.17
N VAL A 19 -28.16 2.43 -4.49
CA VAL A 19 -29.39 2.37 -5.30
C VAL A 19 -30.00 0.98 -5.25
N THR A 20 -29.18 -0.07 -5.40
CA THR A 20 -29.66 -1.46 -5.38
C THR A 20 -30.25 -1.84 -4.02
N LEU A 21 -29.58 -1.48 -2.92
CA LEU A 21 -30.07 -1.73 -1.57
C LEU A 21 -31.35 -0.96 -1.28
N LEU A 22 -31.44 0.31 -1.71
CA LEU A 22 -32.65 1.10 -1.54
C LEU A 22 -33.82 0.48 -2.30
N LEU A 23 -33.63 0.14 -3.59
CA LEU A 23 -34.67 -0.48 -4.41
C LEU A 23 -35.07 -1.86 -3.86
N GLY A 24 -34.10 -2.65 -3.41
CA GLY A 24 -34.35 -3.95 -2.77
C GLY A 24 -35.13 -3.81 -1.45
N ALA A 25 -34.76 -2.86 -0.60
CA ALA A 25 -35.47 -2.59 0.66
C ALA A 25 -36.90 -2.11 0.41
N LEU A 26 -37.12 -1.23 -0.57
CA LEU A 26 -38.44 -0.78 -0.97
C LEU A 26 -39.28 -1.94 -1.55
N ALA A 27 -38.68 -2.82 -2.36
CA ALA A 27 -39.35 -3.99 -2.89
C ALA A 27 -39.77 -4.97 -1.79
N VAL A 28 -38.88 -5.25 -0.82
CA VAL A 28 -39.18 -6.13 0.32
C VAL A 28 -40.24 -5.50 1.23
N ALA A 29 -40.12 -4.21 1.57
CA ALA A 29 -41.11 -3.51 2.38
C ALA A 29 -42.47 -3.46 1.69
N GLY A 30 -42.51 -3.16 0.39
CA GLY A 30 -43.71 -3.17 -0.42
C GLY A 30 -44.36 -4.56 -0.45
N ALA A 31 -43.58 -5.62 -0.67
CA ALA A 31 -44.09 -6.99 -0.65
C ALA A 31 -44.60 -7.41 0.72
N TRP A 32 -43.95 -6.97 1.81
CA TRP A 32 -44.38 -7.25 3.17
C TRP A 32 -45.70 -6.54 3.52
N LEU A 33 -45.90 -5.31 3.02
CA LEU A 33 -47.12 -4.52 3.23
C LEU A 33 -48.30 -4.97 2.36
N THR A 34 -48.03 -5.38 1.12
CA THR A 34 -49.07 -5.67 0.10
C THR A 34 -49.33 -7.16 -0.10
N GLY A 35 -48.46 -8.04 0.42
CA GLY A 35 -48.52 -9.48 0.21
C GLY A 35 -48.23 -9.93 -1.23
N THR A 36 -47.80 -9.03 -2.11
CA THR A 36 -47.58 -9.30 -3.54
C THR A 36 -46.24 -8.76 -4.01
N VAL A 37 -45.70 -9.33 -5.08
CA VAL A 37 -44.42 -8.87 -5.65
C VAL A 37 -44.56 -7.49 -6.30
N PRO A 38 -43.49 -6.68 -6.41
CA PRO A 38 -43.57 -5.30 -6.90
C PRO A 38 -44.27 -5.12 -8.25
N GLY A 39 -44.10 -6.05 -9.20
CA GLY A 39 -44.82 -6.01 -10.48
C GLY A 39 -46.34 -6.12 -10.31
N ALA A 40 -46.80 -7.11 -9.54
CA ALA A 40 -48.22 -7.31 -9.24
C ALA A 40 -48.80 -6.19 -8.37
N ALA A 41 -48.02 -5.65 -7.42
CA ALA A 41 -48.44 -4.51 -6.61
C ALA A 41 -48.57 -3.20 -7.40
N ALA A 42 -47.91 -3.11 -8.56
CA ALA A 42 -48.00 -1.97 -9.47
C ALA A 42 -49.12 -2.12 -10.52
N GLU A 43 -49.79 -3.28 -10.60
CA GLU A 43 -50.95 -3.47 -11.47
C GLU A 43 -52.09 -2.52 -11.05
N GLY A 44 -52.60 -1.75 -12.01
CA GLY A 44 -53.62 -0.72 -11.76
C GLY A 44 -53.08 0.68 -11.43
N THR A 45 -51.75 0.86 -11.36
CA THR A 45 -51.11 2.19 -11.31
C THR A 45 -50.87 2.77 -12.71
N TYR A 46 -50.13 3.88 -12.82
CA TYR A 46 -49.79 4.47 -14.12
C TYR A 46 -49.00 3.47 -15.00
N PRO A 47 -49.29 3.35 -16.31
CA PRO A 47 -48.66 2.35 -17.19
C PRO A 47 -47.12 2.38 -17.19
N VAL A 48 -46.54 3.57 -17.01
CA VAL A 48 -45.08 3.75 -16.90
C VAL A 48 -44.50 3.13 -15.63
N VAL A 49 -45.24 3.17 -14.52
CA VAL A 49 -44.82 2.62 -13.22
C VAL A 49 -44.90 1.10 -13.24
N ALA A 50 -46.02 0.55 -13.73
CA ALA A 50 -46.19 -0.89 -13.90
C ALA A 50 -45.11 -1.49 -14.83
N GLY A 51 -44.88 -0.87 -16.01
CA GLY A 51 -43.86 -1.33 -16.94
C GLY A 51 -42.43 -1.23 -16.39
N ALA A 52 -42.12 -0.20 -15.60
CA ALA A 52 -40.81 -0.07 -14.96
C ALA A 52 -40.60 -1.12 -13.86
N ALA A 53 -41.62 -1.42 -13.06
CA ALA A 53 -41.57 -2.44 -12.02
C ALA A 53 -41.35 -3.85 -12.61
N ASP A 54 -42.08 -4.18 -13.68
CA ASP A 54 -41.93 -5.46 -14.39
C ASP A 54 -40.56 -5.61 -15.03
N ALA A 55 -40.08 -4.57 -15.72
CA ALA A 55 -38.76 -4.56 -16.32
C ALA A 55 -37.66 -4.74 -15.25
N ALA A 56 -37.76 -4.02 -14.12
CA ALA A 56 -36.81 -4.13 -13.02
C ALA A 56 -36.81 -5.53 -12.38
N GLN A 57 -37.99 -6.12 -12.17
CA GLN A 57 -38.14 -7.46 -11.62
C GLN A 57 -37.57 -8.53 -12.56
N ALA A 58 -37.84 -8.42 -13.87
CA ALA A 58 -37.32 -9.32 -14.88
C ALA A 58 -35.79 -9.21 -14.97
N LEU A 59 -35.25 -7.98 -15.06
CA LEU A 59 -33.81 -7.74 -15.05
C LEU A 59 -33.15 -8.31 -13.79
N GLY A 60 -33.73 -8.06 -12.61
CA GLY A 60 -33.24 -8.61 -11.34
C GLY A 60 -33.18 -10.13 -11.36
N SER A 61 -34.23 -10.79 -11.86
CA SER A 61 -34.29 -12.25 -11.97
C SER A 61 -33.22 -12.82 -12.91
N TRP A 62 -33.03 -12.20 -14.08
CA TRP A 62 -31.97 -12.58 -15.02
C TRP A 62 -30.57 -12.37 -14.46
N LEU A 63 -30.34 -11.25 -13.76
CA LEU A 63 -29.06 -10.97 -13.11
C LEU A 63 -28.74 -11.96 -11.99
N VAL A 64 -29.74 -12.38 -11.20
CA VAL A 64 -29.57 -13.44 -10.19
C VAL A 64 -29.19 -14.77 -10.85
N GLY A 65 -29.89 -15.16 -11.92
CA GLY A 65 -29.57 -16.37 -12.67
C GLY A 65 -28.16 -16.34 -13.28
N LEU A 66 -27.79 -15.23 -13.91
CA LEU A 66 -26.44 -15.02 -14.44
C LEU A 66 -25.38 -15.04 -13.33
N GLY A 67 -25.66 -14.39 -12.20
CA GLY A 67 -24.80 -14.38 -11.02
C GLY A 67 -24.55 -15.79 -10.48
N PHE A 68 -25.58 -16.63 -10.41
CA PHE A 68 -25.47 -18.02 -10.00
C PHE A 68 -24.60 -18.84 -10.98
N LEU A 69 -24.81 -18.67 -12.29
CA LEU A 69 -23.99 -19.32 -13.31
C LEU A 69 -22.53 -18.88 -13.23
N LEU A 70 -22.27 -17.58 -13.06
CA LEU A 70 -20.93 -17.04 -12.86
C LEU A 70 -20.30 -17.61 -11.58
N PHE A 71 -21.02 -17.66 -10.48
CA PHE A 71 -20.55 -18.23 -9.23
C PHE A 71 -20.12 -19.70 -9.38
N VAL A 72 -20.96 -20.54 -10.00
CA VAL A 72 -20.66 -21.96 -10.23
C VAL A 72 -19.49 -22.14 -11.20
N THR A 73 -19.48 -21.41 -12.31
CA THR A 73 -18.42 -21.51 -13.32
C THR A 73 -17.08 -21.04 -12.80
N TRP A 74 -17.05 -19.90 -12.09
CA TRP A 74 -15.83 -19.39 -11.46
C TRP A 74 -15.38 -20.25 -10.29
N GLY A 75 -16.29 -20.79 -9.48
CA GLY A 75 -15.95 -21.75 -8.42
C GLY A 75 -15.30 -23.01 -8.98
N ARG A 76 -15.85 -23.58 -10.06
CA ARG A 76 -15.25 -24.72 -10.78
C ARG A 76 -13.90 -24.35 -11.40
N ARG A 77 -13.78 -23.16 -11.98
CA ARG A 77 -12.53 -22.69 -12.60
C ARG A 77 -11.44 -22.46 -11.55
N ALA A 78 -11.78 -21.86 -10.42
CA ALA A 78 -10.92 -21.76 -9.26
C ALA A 78 -10.46 -23.15 -8.81
N TYR A 79 -11.33 -24.15 -8.79
CA TYR A 79 -10.91 -25.49 -8.40
C TYR A 79 -9.95 -26.15 -9.41
N LYS A 80 -9.94 -25.75 -10.70
CA LYS A 80 -9.17 -26.46 -11.74
C LYS A 80 -7.94 -25.70 -12.27
N ASP A 81 -7.93 -24.37 -12.18
CA ASP A 81 -6.96 -23.49 -12.86
C ASP A 81 -6.15 -22.67 -11.85
N PRO A 82 -4.83 -22.90 -11.73
CA PRO A 82 -3.96 -22.12 -10.84
C PRO A 82 -3.96 -20.61 -11.10
N SER A 83 -4.18 -20.17 -12.35
CA SER A 83 -4.23 -18.75 -12.70
C SER A 83 -5.51 -18.10 -12.20
N ALA A 84 -6.66 -18.77 -12.34
CA ALA A 84 -7.95 -18.32 -11.82
C ALA A 84 -7.96 -18.30 -10.28
N ARG A 85 -7.32 -19.28 -9.62
CA ARG A 85 -7.10 -19.26 -8.16
C ARG A 85 -6.32 -18.03 -7.72
N ARG A 86 -5.30 -17.62 -8.48
CA ARG A 86 -4.50 -16.44 -8.15
C ARG A 86 -5.34 -15.17 -8.21
N THR A 87 -6.21 -15.01 -9.19
CA THR A 87 -7.10 -13.84 -9.30
C THR A 87 -8.12 -13.78 -8.15
N ILE A 88 -8.74 -14.90 -7.80
CA ILE A 88 -9.66 -14.98 -6.65
C ILE A 88 -8.90 -14.77 -5.33
N GLY A 89 -7.67 -15.30 -5.26
CA GLY A 89 -6.75 -15.12 -4.14
C GLY A 89 -6.49 -13.65 -3.85
N ILE A 90 -6.31 -12.80 -4.86
CA ILE A 90 -6.11 -11.34 -4.64
C ILE A 90 -7.33 -10.71 -3.95
N LEU A 91 -8.55 -11.02 -4.38
CA LEU A 91 -9.77 -10.51 -3.73
C LEU A 91 -9.89 -11.05 -2.29
N TRP A 92 -9.51 -12.31 -2.11
CA TRP A 92 -9.49 -12.98 -0.81
C TRP A 92 -8.41 -12.45 0.13
N ASP A 93 -7.26 -12.03 -0.38
CA ASP A 93 -6.15 -11.43 0.38
C ASP A 93 -6.58 -10.08 0.97
N VAL A 94 -7.44 -9.33 0.25
CA VAL A 94 -8.05 -8.10 0.77
C VAL A 94 -9.03 -8.40 1.89
N GLY A 95 -9.89 -9.42 1.72
CA GLY A 95 -10.83 -9.85 2.75
C GLY A 95 -10.14 -10.41 4.00
N THR A 96 -9.12 -11.25 3.80
CA THR A 96 -8.33 -11.90 4.87
C THR A 96 -7.24 -11.01 5.45
N PHE A 97 -7.11 -9.76 5.02
CA PHE A 97 -6.28 -8.80 5.76
C PHE A 97 -6.89 -8.48 7.13
N TRP A 98 -8.22 -8.35 7.20
CA TRP A 98 -8.92 -7.87 8.39
C TRP A 98 -9.06 -8.95 9.47
N PRO A 99 -8.98 -8.57 10.76
CA PRO A 99 -9.21 -9.50 11.87
C PRO A 99 -10.60 -10.16 11.75
N ARG A 100 -10.75 -11.40 12.21
CA ARG A 100 -12.06 -12.08 12.22
C ARG A 100 -13.14 -11.29 12.98
N ALA A 101 -12.73 -10.47 13.95
CA ALA A 101 -13.64 -9.56 14.65
C ALA A 101 -14.34 -8.57 13.70
N ALA A 102 -13.75 -8.26 12.54
CA ALA A 102 -14.35 -7.43 11.51
C ALA A 102 -15.21 -8.22 10.51
N HIS A 103 -15.04 -9.55 10.38
CA HIS A 103 -15.97 -10.42 9.64
C HIS A 103 -15.87 -11.91 10.08
N PRO A 104 -16.96 -12.52 10.59
CA PRO A 104 -16.93 -13.84 11.25
C PRO A 104 -16.62 -15.03 10.31
N PHE A 105 -16.73 -14.85 8.99
CA PHE A 105 -16.38 -15.88 7.99
C PHE A 105 -15.01 -15.67 7.33
N ALA A 106 -14.20 -14.73 7.84
CA ALA A 106 -12.84 -14.54 7.35
C ALA A 106 -11.96 -15.74 7.74
N PRO A 107 -11.19 -16.32 6.81
CA PRO A 107 -10.09 -17.25 7.11
C PRO A 107 -9.08 -16.67 8.10
N PRO A 108 -8.14 -17.50 8.61
CA PRO A 108 -7.00 -17.01 9.39
C PRO A 108 -6.34 -15.83 8.67
N CYS A 109 -6.43 -14.66 9.28
CA CYS A 109 -6.15 -13.40 8.62
C CYS A 109 -4.69 -12.98 8.81
N TYR A 110 -4.16 -12.20 7.88
CA TYR A 110 -2.79 -11.69 8.00
C TYR A 110 -2.61 -10.84 9.26
N ALA A 111 -3.63 -10.11 9.70
CA ALA A 111 -3.60 -9.32 10.93
C ALA A 111 -3.49 -10.16 12.22
N GLU A 112 -3.96 -11.40 12.24
CA GLU A 112 -3.90 -12.28 13.42
C GLU A 112 -2.59 -13.07 13.50
N ARG A 113 -1.85 -13.20 12.40
CA ARG A 113 -0.60 -13.99 12.36
C ARG A 113 0.58 -13.25 11.75
N ALA A 114 0.51 -12.90 10.46
CA ALA A 114 1.65 -12.34 9.75
C ALA A 114 2.09 -10.97 10.29
N VAL A 115 1.14 -10.09 10.63
CA VAL A 115 1.46 -8.76 11.15
C VAL A 115 2.07 -8.84 12.57
N PRO A 116 1.50 -9.59 13.53
CA PRO A 116 2.13 -9.81 14.84
C PRO A 116 3.51 -10.47 14.72
N ASP A 117 3.67 -11.51 13.90
CA ASP A 117 4.95 -12.22 13.72
C ASP A 117 6.03 -11.29 13.14
N LEU A 118 5.67 -10.49 12.13
CA LEU A 118 6.57 -9.50 11.54
C LEU A 118 6.95 -8.42 12.55
N THR A 119 5.97 -7.90 13.30
CA THR A 119 6.18 -6.91 14.36
C THR A 119 7.10 -7.46 15.45
N TRP A 120 6.86 -8.69 15.90
CA TRP A 120 7.66 -9.35 16.92
C TRP A 120 9.09 -9.55 16.46
N ARG A 121 9.29 -10.01 15.20
CA ARG A 121 10.62 -10.18 14.62
C ARG A 121 11.38 -8.86 14.54
N MET A 122 10.73 -7.80 14.06
CA MET A 122 11.34 -6.46 13.96
C MET A 122 11.67 -5.90 15.35
N ALA A 123 10.74 -5.96 16.30
CA ALA A 123 10.92 -5.46 17.65
C ALA A 123 11.99 -6.26 18.43
N GLY A 124 11.98 -7.59 18.30
CA GLY A 124 12.96 -8.47 18.93
C GLY A 124 14.37 -8.23 18.39
N TRP A 125 14.52 -8.14 17.06
CA TRP A 125 15.81 -7.90 16.44
C TRP A 125 16.37 -6.52 16.75
N THR A 126 15.55 -5.46 16.66
CA THR A 126 15.99 -4.08 17.00
C THR A 126 16.36 -3.95 18.48
N ARG A 127 15.68 -4.65 19.39
CA ARG A 127 16.01 -4.68 20.82
C ARG A 127 17.30 -5.43 21.10
N ALA A 128 17.50 -6.58 20.47
CA ALA A 128 18.69 -7.42 20.67
C ALA A 128 19.96 -6.80 20.09
N THR A 129 19.86 -6.13 18.94
CA THR A 129 21.03 -5.63 18.21
C THR A 129 21.24 -4.12 18.34
N GLY A 130 20.21 -3.38 18.75
CA GLY A 130 20.19 -1.93 18.61
C GLY A 130 20.14 -1.44 17.15
N GLY A 131 20.06 -2.36 16.19
CA GLY A 131 20.19 -2.08 14.76
C GLY A 131 18.99 -1.35 14.15
N ARG A 132 19.17 -0.97 12.90
CA ARG A 132 18.17 -0.35 12.02
C ARG A 132 17.93 -1.27 10.82
N LEU A 133 16.71 -1.27 10.26
CA LEU A 133 16.33 -2.21 9.20
C LEU A 133 15.54 -1.53 8.09
N VAL A 134 15.67 -2.05 6.87
CA VAL A 134 14.80 -1.72 5.74
C VAL A 134 13.76 -2.82 5.59
N LEU A 135 12.48 -2.47 5.67
CA LEU A 135 11.37 -3.36 5.40
C LEU A 135 10.87 -3.14 3.98
N SER A 136 11.02 -4.16 3.14
CA SER A 136 10.59 -4.13 1.73
C SER A 136 9.26 -4.86 1.57
N GLY A 137 8.26 -4.21 0.96
CA GLY A 137 6.92 -4.77 0.73
C GLY A 137 6.42 -4.57 -0.70
N HIS A 138 6.23 -5.67 -1.43
CA HIS A 138 5.56 -5.68 -2.74
C HIS A 138 4.06 -5.88 -2.57
N SER A 139 3.23 -5.14 -3.31
CA SER A 139 1.79 -5.42 -3.39
C SER A 139 1.16 -5.54 -1.99
N GLN A 140 0.50 -6.66 -1.68
CA GLN A 140 -0.04 -6.94 -0.35
C GLN A 140 1.00 -6.84 0.78
N GLY A 141 2.25 -7.18 0.51
CA GLY A 141 3.36 -7.02 1.44
C GLY A 141 3.60 -5.57 1.86
N SER A 142 3.23 -4.57 1.04
CA SER A 142 3.31 -3.16 1.46
C SER A 142 2.26 -2.81 2.52
N VAL A 143 1.09 -3.43 2.45
CA VAL A 143 0.00 -3.29 3.43
C VAL A 143 0.41 -3.94 4.76
N LEU A 144 0.97 -5.15 4.70
CA LEU A 144 1.50 -5.84 5.88
C LEU A 144 2.66 -5.07 6.51
N ALA A 145 3.53 -4.49 5.69
CA ALA A 145 4.65 -3.70 6.16
C ALA A 145 4.20 -2.42 6.88
N ALA A 146 3.22 -1.70 6.33
CA ALA A 146 2.63 -0.53 6.98
C ALA A 146 1.94 -0.90 8.31
N ALA A 147 1.14 -1.97 8.29
CA ALA A 147 0.45 -2.47 9.48
C ALA A 147 1.44 -2.87 10.60
N ALA A 148 2.50 -3.61 10.27
CA ALA A 148 3.51 -4.02 11.24
C ALA A 148 4.30 -2.81 11.77
N ALA A 149 4.64 -1.85 10.92
CA ALA A 149 5.33 -0.62 11.34
C ALA A 149 4.50 0.18 12.36
N TRP A 150 3.17 0.29 12.18
CA TRP A 150 2.27 0.94 13.14
C TRP A 150 2.17 0.22 14.49
N GLN A 151 2.44 -1.08 14.56
CA GLN A 151 2.42 -1.83 15.82
C GLN A 151 3.73 -1.73 16.62
N LEU A 152 4.83 -1.26 16.00
CA LEU A 152 6.09 -1.06 16.72
C LEU A 152 6.00 0.09 17.72
N HIS A 153 6.70 -0.03 18.85
CA HIS A 153 6.91 1.09 19.77
C HIS A 153 7.59 2.28 19.05
N PRO A 154 7.26 3.56 19.36
CA PRO A 154 7.80 4.71 18.64
C PRO A 154 9.33 4.73 18.48
N SER A 155 10.08 4.31 19.51
CA SER A 155 11.55 4.22 19.48
C SER A 155 12.10 3.18 18.50
N ALA A 156 11.38 2.07 18.31
CA ALA A 156 11.75 1.04 17.34
C ALA A 156 11.28 1.41 15.92
N ARG A 157 10.10 2.02 15.80
CA ARG A 157 9.54 2.49 14.52
C ARG A 157 10.46 3.49 13.83
N LYS A 158 11.11 4.37 14.60
CA LYS A 158 12.12 5.33 14.13
C LYS A 158 13.45 4.70 13.65
N ARG A 159 13.60 3.38 13.76
CA ARG A 159 14.76 2.62 13.27
C ARG A 159 14.45 1.85 11.99
N VAL A 160 13.23 2.00 11.47
CA VAL A 160 12.74 1.29 10.29
C VAL A 160 12.68 2.26 9.12
N ALA A 161 13.24 1.84 7.99
CA ALA A 161 12.96 2.41 6.69
C ALA A 161 11.97 1.52 5.91
N LEU A 162 11.05 2.12 5.16
CA LEU A 162 10.09 1.41 4.33
C LEU A 162 10.48 1.52 2.85
N LEU A 163 10.47 0.39 2.14
CA LEU A 163 10.56 0.33 0.69
C LEU A 163 9.32 -0.39 0.14
N THR A 164 8.34 0.35 -0.35
CA THR A 164 7.11 -0.21 -0.92
C THR A 164 7.15 -0.16 -2.44
N TYR A 165 6.52 -1.12 -3.10
CA TYR A 165 6.49 -1.14 -4.57
C TYR A 165 5.31 -1.93 -5.10
N GLY A 166 4.76 -1.48 -6.22
CA GLY A 166 3.45 -1.96 -6.67
C GLY A 166 2.39 -1.82 -5.57
N SER A 167 2.44 -0.75 -4.77
CA SER A 167 1.71 -0.65 -3.51
C SER A 167 0.23 -0.30 -3.71
N PRO A 168 -0.73 -1.13 -3.24
CA PRO A 168 -2.16 -0.82 -3.27
C PRO A 168 -2.63 0.06 -2.10
N LEU A 169 -1.70 0.58 -1.28
CA LEU A 169 -2.00 1.31 -0.04
C LEU A 169 -2.94 2.50 -0.25
N GLU A 170 -2.66 3.38 -1.21
CA GLU A 170 -3.57 4.48 -1.54
C GLU A 170 -4.71 3.98 -2.44
N ARG A 171 -4.36 3.42 -3.60
CA ARG A 171 -5.30 3.16 -4.70
C ARG A 171 -6.42 2.19 -4.34
N LEU A 172 -6.17 1.24 -3.45
CA LEU A 172 -7.17 0.28 -3.00
C LEU A 172 -7.50 0.51 -1.53
N TYR A 173 -6.54 0.29 -0.64
CA TYR A 173 -6.83 0.28 0.80
C TYR A 173 -7.26 1.66 1.33
N GLY A 174 -6.62 2.74 0.90
CA GLY A 174 -6.91 4.09 1.35
C GLY A 174 -8.28 4.60 0.90
N ARG A 175 -8.81 4.07 -0.21
CA ARG A 175 -10.13 4.46 -0.74
C ARG A 175 -11.27 3.65 -0.13
N TRP A 176 -11.07 2.35 0.05
CA TRP A 176 -12.08 1.47 0.66
C TRP A 176 -12.08 1.52 2.19
N PHE A 177 -10.92 1.84 2.80
CA PHE A 177 -10.72 1.85 4.25
C PHE A 177 -9.95 3.11 4.71
N PRO A 178 -10.48 4.32 4.45
CA PRO A 178 -9.76 5.59 4.65
C PRO A 178 -9.38 5.87 6.11
N VAL A 179 -10.11 5.30 7.08
CA VAL A 179 -9.76 5.43 8.51
C VAL A 179 -8.40 4.78 8.82
N HIS A 180 -8.08 3.66 8.15
CA HIS A 180 -6.87 2.88 8.41
C HIS A 180 -5.72 3.25 7.47
N PHE A 181 -6.03 3.47 6.18
CA PHE A 181 -5.03 3.67 5.13
C PHE A 181 -5.23 4.99 4.36
N GLY A 182 -6.04 5.91 4.87
CA GLY A 182 -6.24 7.21 4.22
C GLY A 182 -5.02 8.13 4.33
N PRO A 183 -5.06 9.29 3.65
CA PRO A 183 -3.94 10.22 3.58
C PRO A 183 -3.39 10.65 4.96
N ALA A 184 -4.26 10.85 5.94
CA ALA A 184 -3.85 11.22 7.30
C ALA A 184 -3.06 10.11 7.99
N ALA A 185 -3.53 8.85 7.88
CA ALA A 185 -2.86 7.69 8.46
C ALA A 185 -1.51 7.42 7.80
N LEU A 186 -1.45 7.49 6.46
CA LEU A 186 -0.19 7.30 5.71
C LEU A 186 0.80 8.44 5.93
N ALA A 187 0.34 9.69 6.03
CA ALA A 187 1.20 10.82 6.40
C ALA A 187 1.73 10.68 7.83
N SER A 188 0.92 10.15 8.75
CA SER A 188 1.36 9.81 10.10
C SER A 188 2.45 8.73 10.08
N LEU A 189 2.27 7.67 9.28
CA LEU A 189 3.29 6.63 9.09
C LEU A 189 4.62 7.21 8.60
N HIS A 190 4.60 8.02 7.53
CA HIS A 190 5.78 8.70 6.98
C HIS A 190 6.55 9.48 8.06
N ARG A 191 5.82 10.26 8.88
CA ARG A 191 6.44 11.02 9.98
C ARG A 191 6.99 10.16 11.10
N GLN A 192 6.58 8.90 11.22
CA GLN A 192 6.91 8.05 12.36
C GLN A 192 8.00 7.01 12.05
N VAL A 193 8.16 6.61 10.80
CA VAL A 193 9.33 5.83 10.34
C VAL A 193 10.54 6.75 10.16
N ASP A 194 11.72 6.18 9.88
CA ASP A 194 12.94 6.96 9.59
C ASP A 194 12.89 7.57 8.18
N CYS A 195 12.55 6.73 7.20
CA CYS A 195 12.34 7.09 5.82
C CYS A 195 11.42 6.10 5.12
N TRP A 196 10.79 6.56 4.05
CA TRP A 196 9.92 5.73 3.22
C TRP A 196 10.16 6.09 1.75
N ARG A 197 10.35 5.07 0.92
CA ARG A 197 10.33 5.17 -0.54
C ARG A 197 9.30 4.22 -1.12
N ASN A 198 8.51 4.70 -2.09
CA ASN A 198 7.54 3.93 -2.85
C ASN A 198 7.91 3.94 -4.35
N LEU A 199 7.99 2.76 -4.97
CA LEU A 199 8.24 2.61 -6.41
C LEU A 199 6.96 2.18 -7.11
N HIS A 200 6.60 2.84 -8.20
CA HIS A 200 5.38 2.54 -8.92
C HIS A 200 5.55 2.71 -10.42
N ARG A 201 4.73 2.01 -11.20
CA ARG A 201 4.60 2.18 -12.65
C ARG A 201 3.23 2.75 -12.98
N ARG A 202 3.12 3.48 -14.09
CA ARG A 202 1.83 4.01 -14.58
C ARG A 202 0.94 2.91 -15.19
N THR A 203 1.57 1.83 -15.62
CA THR A 203 0.97 0.63 -16.22
C THR A 203 0.46 -0.36 -15.19
N ASP A 204 0.86 -0.23 -13.92
CA ASP A 204 0.42 -1.11 -12.84
C ASP A 204 -1.07 -0.84 -12.49
N PRO A 205 -1.96 -1.82 -12.67
CA PRO A 205 -3.39 -1.65 -12.42
C PRO A 205 -3.76 -1.68 -10.92
N ILE A 206 -2.85 -2.18 -10.08
CA ILE A 206 -3.06 -2.39 -8.64
C ILE A 206 -2.26 -1.37 -7.85
N GLY A 207 -0.95 -1.32 -8.10
CA GLY A 207 0.00 -0.47 -7.42
C GLY A 207 0.03 0.95 -7.96
N GLY A 208 0.22 1.94 -7.08
CA GLY A 208 0.26 3.34 -7.47
C GLY A 208 1.16 4.20 -6.58
N PRO A 209 1.21 5.52 -6.86
CA PRO A 209 1.78 6.47 -5.91
C PRO A 209 0.99 6.44 -4.61
N ILE A 210 1.65 6.72 -3.49
CA ILE A 210 1.00 6.91 -2.19
C ILE A 210 0.28 8.26 -2.15
N GLY A 211 0.81 9.27 -2.84
CA GLY A 211 0.13 10.56 -3.03
C GLY A 211 -0.03 11.37 -1.76
N LEU A 212 0.98 11.37 -0.87
CA LEU A 212 0.93 12.19 0.34
C LEU A 212 0.89 13.69 0.01
N PRO A 213 0.14 14.51 0.76
CA PRO A 213 0.00 15.94 0.47
C PRO A 213 1.29 16.72 0.78
N GLY A 214 1.48 17.84 0.05
CA GLY A 214 2.60 18.76 0.23
C GLY A 214 3.97 18.13 -0.06
N ASP A 215 5.00 18.60 0.62
CA ASP A 215 6.39 18.16 0.41
C ASP A 215 6.66 16.70 0.80
N CYS A 216 5.72 16.04 1.49
CA CYS A 216 5.84 14.64 1.88
C CYS A 216 5.70 13.70 0.67
N GLY A 217 4.90 14.07 -0.33
CA GLY A 217 4.65 13.25 -1.52
C GLY A 217 5.93 12.90 -2.28
N PRO A 218 6.71 13.90 -2.74
CA PRO A 218 7.98 13.66 -3.45
C PRO A 218 9.04 12.94 -2.60
N GLN A 219 8.95 13.03 -1.27
CA GLN A 219 9.86 12.30 -0.39
C GLN A 219 9.55 10.81 -0.32
N VAL A 220 8.28 10.43 -0.48
CA VAL A 220 7.84 9.03 -0.46
C VAL A 220 7.82 8.44 -1.85
N ASP A 221 7.14 9.06 -2.81
CA ASP A 221 6.99 8.51 -4.15
C ASP A 221 8.22 8.79 -5.01
N HIS A 222 8.85 7.73 -5.54
CA HIS A 222 9.81 7.88 -6.63
C HIS A 222 9.05 8.30 -7.90
N PRO A 223 9.67 9.07 -8.82
CA PRO A 223 9.14 9.22 -10.17
C PRO A 223 8.73 7.87 -10.78
N ALA A 224 7.63 7.83 -11.51
CA ALA A 224 7.14 6.57 -12.06
C ALA A 224 8.23 5.85 -12.86
N LEU A 225 8.46 4.57 -12.56
CA LEU A 225 9.41 3.75 -13.30
C LEU A 225 8.94 3.62 -14.76
N THR A 226 9.90 3.64 -15.67
CA THR A 226 9.64 3.50 -17.11
C THR A 226 9.12 2.10 -17.41
N ASP A 227 7.94 2.01 -18.03
CA ASP A 227 7.33 0.75 -18.45
C ASP A 227 6.39 0.98 -19.66
N PRO A 228 6.61 0.33 -20.81
CA PRO A 228 7.72 -0.60 -21.11
C PRO A 228 9.07 0.12 -21.20
N LEU A 229 10.18 -0.61 -21.02
CA LEU A 229 11.54 -0.07 -21.09
C LEU A 229 11.87 0.56 -22.47
N ALA A 230 11.26 0.04 -23.53
CA ALA A 230 11.38 0.58 -24.87
C ALA A 230 10.06 0.41 -25.63
N TYR A 231 9.75 1.38 -26.49
CA TYR A 231 8.70 1.24 -27.49
C TYR A 231 9.31 0.69 -28.78
N GLY A 232 8.92 -0.51 -29.19
CA GLY A 232 9.50 -1.18 -30.36
C GLY A 232 10.83 -1.87 -30.07
N ARG A 233 11.68 -2.01 -31.10
CA ARG A 233 13.00 -2.64 -30.99
C ARG A 233 14.09 -1.57 -30.96
N THR A 234 15.07 -1.74 -30.09
CA THR A 234 16.31 -0.95 -30.02
C THR A 234 17.51 -1.89 -30.00
N GLU A 235 18.73 -1.37 -30.13
CA GLU A 235 19.95 -2.20 -29.99
C GLU A 235 20.05 -2.87 -28.62
N GLN A 236 19.61 -2.16 -27.57
CA GLN A 236 19.58 -2.67 -26.19
C GLN A 236 18.37 -3.58 -25.92
N HIS A 237 17.28 -3.40 -26.69
CA HIS A 237 16.05 -4.18 -26.60
C HIS A 237 15.64 -4.70 -27.99
N PRO A 238 16.34 -5.73 -28.51
CA PRO A 238 16.09 -6.25 -29.87
C PRO A 238 14.72 -6.94 -30.00
N LEU A 239 14.11 -7.31 -28.87
CA LEU A 239 12.73 -7.79 -28.79
C LEU A 239 11.84 -6.70 -28.18
N PRO A 240 10.55 -6.61 -28.58
CA PRO A 240 9.62 -5.67 -27.97
C PRO A 240 9.60 -5.83 -26.44
N ALA A 241 9.92 -4.75 -25.73
CA ALA A 241 9.94 -4.78 -24.28
C ALA A 241 8.52 -5.04 -23.75
N PRO A 242 8.33 -6.04 -22.86
CA PRO A 242 7.03 -6.33 -22.30
C PRO A 242 6.58 -5.20 -21.37
N ILE A 243 5.27 -5.00 -21.27
CA ILE A 243 4.68 -4.18 -20.21
C ILE A 243 4.70 -5.02 -18.93
N LEU A 244 5.55 -4.62 -17.98
CA LEU A 244 5.76 -5.37 -16.74
C LEU A 244 4.62 -5.15 -15.73
N GLY A 245 4.00 -3.96 -15.75
CA GLY A 245 2.87 -3.62 -14.88
C GLY A 245 3.18 -3.85 -13.41
N HIS A 246 2.50 -4.82 -12.80
CA HIS A 246 2.59 -5.14 -11.37
C HIS A 246 3.76 -6.06 -10.97
N SER A 247 4.48 -6.63 -11.95
CA SER A 247 5.53 -7.64 -11.72
C SER A 247 6.94 -7.06 -11.79
N ASP A 248 7.97 -7.81 -11.40
CA ASP A 248 9.38 -7.51 -11.69
C ASP A 248 9.89 -6.11 -11.31
N TYR A 249 9.40 -5.57 -10.20
CA TYR A 249 9.95 -4.33 -9.63
C TYR A 249 11.37 -4.51 -9.10
N GLN A 250 11.69 -5.69 -8.55
CA GLN A 250 13.02 -5.97 -7.98
C GLN A 250 14.12 -6.12 -9.03
N ALA A 251 13.75 -6.41 -10.29
CA ALA A 251 14.67 -6.49 -11.41
C ALA A 251 15.05 -5.10 -11.96
N ASP A 252 14.29 -4.06 -11.60
CA ASP A 252 14.58 -2.69 -12.00
C ASP A 252 15.80 -2.17 -11.21
N PRO A 253 16.84 -1.60 -11.86
CA PRO A 253 18.01 -1.05 -11.18
C PRO A 253 17.66 -0.04 -10.09
N VAL A 254 16.60 0.76 -10.29
CA VAL A 254 16.13 1.75 -9.31
C VAL A 254 15.78 1.10 -7.97
N PHE A 255 15.31 -0.15 -7.97
CA PHE A 255 15.03 -0.88 -6.74
C PHE A 255 16.28 -1.06 -5.88
N ALA A 256 17.39 -1.49 -6.51
CA ALA A 256 18.65 -1.70 -5.81
C ALA A 256 19.25 -0.37 -5.33
N GLU A 257 19.15 0.68 -6.15
CA GLU A 257 19.63 2.02 -5.81
C GLU A 257 18.89 2.62 -4.62
N GLU A 258 17.56 2.62 -4.64
CA GLU A 258 16.74 3.16 -3.55
C GLU A 258 16.92 2.34 -2.27
N ARG A 259 17.00 1.00 -2.38
CA ARG A 259 17.34 0.15 -1.23
C ARG A 259 18.69 0.54 -0.63
N ALA A 260 19.71 0.76 -1.45
CA ALA A 260 21.03 1.18 -0.98
C ALA A 260 21.00 2.56 -0.32
N ARG A 261 20.24 3.53 -0.88
CA ARG A 261 20.04 4.86 -0.30
C ARG A 261 19.36 4.79 1.07
N LEU A 262 18.32 3.97 1.22
CA LEU A 262 17.66 3.76 2.51
C LEU A 262 18.62 3.14 3.54
N LEU A 263 19.40 2.12 3.14
CA LEU A 263 20.41 1.52 4.01
C LEU A 263 21.49 2.53 4.43
N ALA A 264 21.97 3.35 3.51
CA ALA A 264 22.96 4.39 3.79
C ALA A 264 22.41 5.43 4.78
N ARG A 265 21.17 5.89 4.59
CA ARG A 265 20.48 6.82 5.50
C ARG A 265 20.29 6.24 6.90
N LEU A 266 20.07 4.93 7.01
CA LEU A 266 19.96 4.26 8.29
C LEU A 266 21.30 4.06 9.00
N ARG A 267 22.47 4.25 8.37
CA ARG A 267 23.73 4.12 9.10
C ARG A 267 23.86 5.28 10.10
N PRO A 268 24.16 5.02 11.38
CA PRO A 268 24.56 6.09 12.28
C PRO A 268 25.74 6.84 11.66
N GLY A 269 25.69 8.17 11.66
CA GLY A 269 26.88 8.95 11.36
C GLY A 269 27.94 8.57 12.36
N VAL A 270 28.94 7.80 11.92
CA VAL A 270 30.22 7.71 12.62
C VAL A 270 30.72 9.15 12.68
N PRO A 271 30.93 9.74 13.87
CA PRO A 271 31.60 11.03 13.95
C PRO A 271 32.91 10.88 13.18
N GLN A 272 33.10 11.66 12.11
CA GLN A 272 34.41 11.72 11.49
C GLN A 272 35.41 12.05 12.60
N PRO A 273 36.53 11.31 12.72
CA PRO A 273 37.60 11.72 13.61
C PRO A 273 37.91 13.18 13.28
N ARG A 274 37.83 14.03 14.30
CA ARG A 274 38.36 15.40 14.21
C ARG A 274 39.78 15.25 13.67
N PRO A 275 40.17 15.94 12.58
CA PRO A 275 41.54 15.85 12.10
C PRO A 275 42.44 16.12 13.30
N GLU A 276 43.26 15.13 13.67
CA GLU A 276 44.29 15.32 14.66
C GLU A 276 45.10 16.52 14.17
N GLY A 277 45.15 17.55 15.01
CA GLY A 277 45.94 18.75 14.71
C GLY A 277 47.36 18.30 14.40
N ASP A 278 47.81 18.62 13.20
CA ASP A 278 49.16 18.37 12.72
C ASP A 278 50.17 18.91 13.75
N PRO A 279 50.96 18.04 14.43
CA PRO A 279 52.02 18.50 15.33
C PRO A 279 53.30 18.78 14.53
N SER A 280 53.17 19.52 13.42
CA SER A 280 54.27 19.81 12.51
C SER A 280 54.14 21.25 11.99
N GLY A 281 54.53 22.20 12.83
CA GLY A 281 54.50 23.63 12.52
C GLY A 281 55.50 24.42 13.36
N ASP A 282 56.77 24.19 13.09
CA ASP A 282 57.92 25.09 13.27
C ASP A 282 58.14 25.77 14.63
N ALA A 283 59.07 25.18 15.37
CA ALA A 283 60.08 25.93 16.09
C ALA A 283 60.94 26.74 15.09
N ALA A 284 60.80 28.06 15.09
CA ALA A 284 61.89 29.03 14.92
C ALA A 284 61.33 30.46 14.82
N ARG A 285 61.42 31.22 15.92
CA ARG A 285 61.88 32.62 15.86
C ARG A 285 62.35 33.08 17.24
N ASP A 286 63.66 33.30 17.26
CA ASP A 286 64.51 33.75 18.33
C ASP A 286 64.18 35.15 18.86
N GLY A 287 64.55 35.39 20.12
CA GLY A 287 65.23 36.63 20.54
C GLY A 287 64.39 37.75 21.16
N GLY A 288 64.44 37.89 22.50
CA GLY A 288 64.00 39.10 23.20
C GLY A 288 64.11 39.00 24.72
N ALA A 289 65.19 39.54 25.27
CA ALA A 289 65.72 39.37 26.64
C ALA A 289 64.92 39.98 27.82
N GLN A 290 65.42 39.64 29.02
CA GLN A 290 65.25 40.27 30.36
C GLN A 290 64.01 39.84 31.17
N GLY A 291 64.06 39.50 32.46
CA GLY A 291 65.16 39.40 33.43
C GLY A 291 64.58 39.07 34.82
N SER A 292 65.36 38.31 35.59
CA SER A 292 65.45 38.33 37.06
C SER A 292 64.26 38.01 37.98
N SER A 293 64.58 37.09 38.90
CA SER A 293 64.26 37.04 40.34
C SER A 293 62.90 36.54 40.84
N GLY A 294 62.97 35.59 41.78
CA GLY A 294 61.95 35.47 42.83
C GLY A 294 61.70 34.07 43.37
N ARG A 295 62.43 33.68 44.41
CA ARG A 295 62.16 32.53 45.30
C ARG A 295 60.75 32.56 45.91
N SER A 296 60.19 31.38 46.18
CA SER A 296 59.81 30.88 47.53
C SER A 296 58.53 30.05 47.54
N SER A 297 58.72 28.79 47.94
CA SER A 297 57.92 27.97 48.87
C SER A 297 56.57 28.48 49.40
N GLY A 298 55.60 27.57 49.33
CA GLY A 298 54.35 27.47 50.07
C GLY A 298 53.67 26.15 49.72
#